data_AF-A0A3C1BF83-F1
#
_entry.id   AF-A0A3C1BF83-F1
#
_cell.length_a   1.000
_cell.length_b   1.000
_cell.length_c   1.000
_cell.angle_alpha   90.00
_cell.angle_beta   90.00
_cell.angle_gamma   90.00
#
_symmetry.space_group_name_H-M   'P 1'
#
loop_
_entity.id
_entity.type
_entity.pdbx_description
1 polymer ?
#
loop_
_entity_poly.entity_id
_entity_poly.type
_entity_poly.pdbx_seq_one_letter_code
_entity_poly.pdbx_strand_id
1 'polypeptide(L)' 'MKTAQSFRIHFVLRAYLAKNGKAPLYVSVTVNKEKCLIGLKQSIDLN' A
#
# COMPACT_ATOMS: atom_id res chain seq x y z
N MET A 1 -30.17 -8.49 4.02
CA MET A 1 -28.93 -9.16 3.54
C MET A 1 -27.75 -8.27 3.93
N LYS A 2 -26.96 -8.63 4.95
CA LYS A 2 -25.74 -7.86 5.29
C LYS A 2 -24.68 -8.21 4.25
N THR A 3 -24.51 -7.38 3.24
CA THR A 3 -23.35 -7.47 2.35
C THR A 3 -22.12 -7.19 3.20
N ALA A 4 -21.40 -8.24 3.58
CA ALA A 4 -20.08 -8.10 4.19
C ALA A 4 -19.15 -7.55 3.11
N GLN A 5 -19.16 -6.22 2.94
CA GLN A 5 -18.20 -5.56 2.08
C GLN A 5 -16.82 -5.83 2.66
N SER A 6 -16.02 -6.57 1.90
CA SER A 6 -14.66 -6.90 2.33
C SER A 6 -13.80 -5.67 2.12
N PHE A 7 -13.22 -5.17 3.21
CA PHE A 7 -12.31 -4.05 3.22
C PHE A 7 -10.94 -4.49 3.75
N ARG A 8 -9.87 -4.13 3.05
CA ARG A 8 -8.49 -4.47 3.41
C ARG A 8 -7.55 -3.34 3.02
N ILE A 9 -6.64 -2.98 3.92
CA ILE A 9 -5.56 -2.03 3.67
C ILE A 9 -4.23 -2.74 3.90
N HIS A 10 -3.37 -2.78 2.88
CA HIS A 10 -2.02 -3.32 2.96
C HIS A 10 -1.01 -2.23 2.64
N PHE A 11 -0.05 -1.99 3.54
CA PHE A 11 1.08 -1.12 3.26
C PHE A 11 2.15 -1.90 2.50
N VAL A 12 2.70 -1.28 1.45
CA VAL A 12 3.68 -1.92 0.56
C VAL A 12 4.86 -0.98 0.40
N LEU A 13 6.05 -1.46 0.74
CA LEU A 13 7.29 -0.79 0.41
C LEU A 13 7.78 -1.30 -0.95
N ARG A 14 7.97 -0.39 -1.91
CA ARG A 14 8.60 -0.74 -3.18
C ARG A 14 10.11 -0.62 -3.05
N ALA A 15 10.73 -1.60 -2.38
CA ALA A 15 12.17 -1.61 -2.10
C ALA A 15 13.03 -1.50 -3.37
N TYR A 16 12.56 -2.01 -4.50
CA TYR A 16 13.24 -1.88 -5.80
C TYR A 16 13.30 -0.43 -6.33
N LEU A 17 12.50 0.49 -5.76
CA LEU A 17 12.54 1.93 -6.04
C LEU A 17 13.29 2.72 -4.96
N ALA A 18 13.98 2.04 -4.04
CA ALA A 18 14.65 2.70 -2.95
C ALA A 18 15.77 3.63 -3.43
N LYS A 19 15.90 4.78 -2.78
CA LYS A 19 16.98 5.74 -2.97
C LYS A 19 17.51 6.16 -1.60
N ASN A 20 18.83 6.16 -1.45
CA ASN A 20 19.51 6.55 -0.20
C ASN A 20 19.00 5.78 1.03
N GLY A 21 18.82 4.45 0.91
CA GLY A 21 18.34 3.61 2.01
C GLY A 21 16.84 3.69 2.32
N LYS A 22 16.08 4.55 1.62
CA LYS A 22 14.64 4.74 1.85
C LYS A 22 13.82 4.25 0.67
N ALA A 23 12.73 3.53 0.95
CA ALA A 23 11.78 3.04 -0.06
C ALA A 23 10.47 3.83 -0.04
N PRO A 24 9.87 4.12 -1.20
CA PRO A 24 8.58 4.79 -1.26
C PRO A 24 7.47 3.88 -0.71
N LEU A 25 6.60 4.46 0.11
CA LEU A 25 5.45 3.79 0.71
C LEU A 25 4.24 3.87 -0.21
N TYR A 26 3.59 2.73 -0.41
CA TYR A 26 2.33 2.61 -1.11
C TYR A 26 1.29 2.02 -0.17
N VAL A 27 0.03 2.28 -0.47
CA VAL A 27 -1.08 1.59 0.17
C VAL A 27 -1.92 0.89 -0.89
N SER A 28 -2.18 -0.38 -0.67
CA SER A 28 -3.11 -1.19 -1.46
C SER A 28 -4.43 -1.25 -0.70
N VAL A 29 -5.44 -0.56 -1.22
CA VAL A 29 -6.80 -0.60 -0.70
C VAL A 29 -7.59 -1.59 -1.53
N THR A 30 -8.25 -2.55 -0.86
CA THR A 30 -9.14 -3.51 -1.52
C THR A 30 -10.53 -3.37 -0.94
N VAL A 31 -11.51 -3.15 -1.81
CA VAL A 31 -12.94 -3.05 -1.47
C VAL A 31 -13.70 -3.96 -2.43
N ASN A 32 -14.49 -4.90 -1.91
CA ASN A 32 -15.30 -5.80 -2.74
C ASN A 32 -14.51 -6.52 -3.85
N LYS A 33 -13.29 -6.97 -3.53
CA LYS A 33 -12.32 -7.59 -4.45
C LYS A 33 -11.70 -6.65 -5.51
N GLU A 34 -12.11 -5.39 -5.57
CA GLU A 34 -11.45 -4.38 -6.40
C GLU A 34 -10.25 -3.80 -5.66
N LYS A 35 -9.11 -3.70 -6.34
CA LYS A 35 -7.84 -3.27 -5.75
C LYS A 35 -7.39 -1.95 -6.37
N CYS A 36 -7.15 -0.97 -5.53
CA CYS A 36 -6.51 0.30 -5.88
C CYS A 36 -5.14 0.39 -5.19
N LEU A 37 -4.12 0.84 -5.92
CA LEU A 37 -2.80 1.11 -5.38
C LEU A 37 -2.53 2.61 -5.39
N ILE A 38 -2.27 3.18 -4.22
CA ILE A 38 -2.07 4.62 -4.04
C ILE A 38 -0.63 4.83 -3.58
N GLY A 39 0.13 5.65 -4.30
CA GLY A 39 1.46 6.10 -3.87
C GLY A 39 1.32 7.16 -2.78
N LEU A 40 1.98 6.97 -1.65
CA LEU A 40 2.02 7.96 -0.59
C LEU A 40 3.27 8.84 -0.77
N LYS A 41 3.17 10.13 -0.44
CA LYS A 41 4.31 11.07 -0.47
C LYS A 41 5.25 10.86 0.74
N GLN A 42 5.49 9.60 1.10
CA GLN A 42 6.32 9.18 2.22
C GLN A 42 7.32 8.14 1.73
N SER A 43 8.57 8.25 2.20
CA SER A 43 9.56 7.19 2.07
C SER A 43 9.91 6.68 3.47
N ILE A 44 10.12 5.38 3.61
CA ILE A 44 10.40 4.68 4.87
C ILE A 44 11.82 4.10 4.79
N ASP A 45 12.57 4.18 5.88
CA ASP A 45 13.89 3.56 6.00
C ASP A 45 13.77 2.03 5.89
N LEU A 46 14.74 1.42 5.21
CA LEU A 46 14.80 -0.05 5.06
C LEU A 46 15.64 -0.74 6.15
N ASN A 47 16.22 0.03 7.08
CA ASN A 47 17.08 -0.45 8.17
C ASN A 47 16.30 -0.70 9.46
#